data_AF-A0A0Q5CDI9-F1
#
_entry.id   AF-A0A0Q5CDI9-F1
#
_cell.length_a   1.000
_cell.length_b   1.000
_cell.length_c   1.000
_cell.angle_alpha   90.00
_cell.angle_beta   90.00
_cell.angle_gamma   90.00
#
_symmetry.space_group_name_H-M   'P 1'
#
loop_
_entity.id
_entity.type
_entity.pdbx_description
1 polymer ?
#
loop_
_entity_poly.entity_id
_entity_poly.type
_entity_poly.pdbx_seq_one_letter_code
_entity_poly.pdbx_strand_id
1 'polypeptide(L)'
;MTNEQIKTQIEHDALIDPFALGRIPDPGYDIGGMSGGPMISLLWSGSLLYWALGGVISEGWPTLDLIIAHSADGITELGTVRF
;
A
#
# COMPACT_ATOMS: atom_id res chain seq x y z
N MET A 1 12.66 12.63 -8.56
CA MET A 1 11.72 11.65 -7.99
C MET A 1 12.45 10.99 -6.84
N THR A 2 12.10 11.34 -5.61
CA THR A 2 12.67 10.74 -4.40
C THR A 2 12.15 9.30 -4.31
N ASN A 3 13.08 8.34 -4.18
CA ASN A 3 12.89 6.88 -4.23
C ASN A 3 12.00 6.28 -3.12
N GLU A 4 11.19 7.08 -2.42
CA GLU A 4 10.57 6.71 -1.15
C GLU A 4 9.03 6.69 -1.19
N GLN A 5 8.39 7.07 -2.30
CA GLN A 5 6.92 7.07 -2.40
C GLN A 5 6.38 5.90 -3.24
N ILE A 6 5.44 5.16 -2.65
CA ILE A 6 4.65 4.12 -3.29
C ILE A 6 3.27 4.71 -3.60
N LYS A 7 2.87 4.66 -4.87
CA LYS A 7 1.55 5.08 -5.32
C LYS A 7 0.77 3.86 -5.76
N THR A 8 -0.39 3.64 -5.15
CA THR A 8 -1.27 2.52 -5.49
C THR A 8 -2.65 3.07 -5.81
N GLN A 9 -3.06 2.89 -7.06
CA GLN A 9 -4.44 3.14 -7.46
C GLN A 9 -5.24 1.85 -7.27
N ILE A 10 -6.45 1.95 -6.71
CA ILE A 10 -7.34 0.81 -6.57
C ILE A 10 -7.96 0.57 -7.95
N GLU A 11 -7.51 -0.50 -8.61
CA GLU A 11 -8.01 -0.91 -9.92
C GLU A 11 -9.21 -1.86 -9.76
N HIS A 12 -10.42 -1.32 -9.87
CA HIS A 12 -11.67 -2.10 -9.71
C HIS A 12 -11.90 -3.13 -10.83
N ASP A 13 -11.35 -2.88 -12.02
CA ASP A 13 -11.63 -3.68 -13.22
C ASP A 13 -10.52 -4.70 -13.58
N ALA A 14 -9.35 -4.64 -12.92
CA ALA A 14 -8.13 -5.32 -13.39
C ALA A 14 -7.61 -6.46 -12.49
N LEU A 15 -8.12 -6.59 -11.27
CA LEU A 15 -7.65 -7.61 -10.33
C LEU A 15 -8.62 -8.81 -10.30
N ILE A 16 -8.43 -9.75 -11.23
CA ILE A 16 -8.73 -11.15 -10.92
C ILE A 16 -7.79 -11.48 -9.76
N ASP A 17 -8.31 -11.52 -8.54
CA ASP A 17 -7.57 -11.97 -7.37
C ASP A 17 -7.17 -13.43 -7.58
N PRO A 18 -5.94 -13.72 -8.06
CA PRO A 18 -5.57 -15.07 -8.47
C PRO A 18 -5.34 -15.98 -7.25
N PHE A 19 -5.42 -15.40 -6.05
CA PHE A 19 -5.14 -16.04 -4.77
C PHE A 19 -6.33 -16.00 -3.81
N ALA A 20 -7.48 -15.41 -4.20
CA ALA A 20 -8.67 -15.21 -3.36
C ALA A 20 -8.38 -14.54 -2.00
N LEU A 21 -7.41 -13.61 -1.96
CA LEU A 21 -6.90 -12.89 -0.80
C LEU A 21 -7.81 -11.76 -0.31
N GLY A 22 -8.81 -11.31 -1.06
CA GLY A 22 -9.80 -10.37 -0.53
C GLY A 22 -10.66 -9.63 -1.56
N ARG A 23 -11.73 -9.02 -1.05
CA ARG A 23 -12.60 -8.15 -1.85
C ARG A 23 -11.92 -6.80 -2.05
N ILE A 24 -11.77 -6.39 -3.31
CA ILE A 24 -11.38 -5.02 -3.66
C ILE A 24 -12.45 -4.07 -3.10
N PRO A 25 -12.10 -2.99 -2.40
CA PRO A 25 -13.09 -2.03 -1.90
C PRO A 25 -13.95 -1.50 -3.06
N ASP A 26 -15.26 -1.29 -2.84
CA ASP A 26 -16.13 -0.74 -3.89
C ASP A 26 -15.68 0.69 -4.28
N PRO A 27 -15.94 1.17 -5.52
CA PRO A 27 -15.61 2.54 -5.90
C PRO A 27 -16.18 3.59 -4.93
N GLY A 28 -15.36 4.56 -4.52
CA GLY A 28 -15.76 5.55 -3.52
C GLY A 28 -15.77 5.01 -2.08
N TYR A 29 -15.14 3.86 -1.83
CA TYR A 29 -14.83 3.39 -0.49
C TYR A 29 -14.11 4.48 0.32
N ASP A 30 -14.52 4.66 1.58
CA ASP A 30 -13.91 5.67 2.44
C ASP A 30 -12.49 5.25 2.82
N ILE A 31 -11.53 5.88 2.15
CA ILE A 31 -10.09 5.77 2.45
C ILE A 31 -9.59 6.90 3.38
N GLY A 32 -10.50 7.68 3.95
CA GLY A 32 -10.21 8.67 4.98
C GLY A 32 -9.67 8.04 6.26
N GLY A 33 -8.73 8.72 6.92
CA GLY A 33 -8.20 8.29 8.21
C GLY A 33 -7.22 7.10 8.19
N MET A 34 -6.84 6.59 7.02
CA MET A 34 -5.87 5.49 6.89
C MET A 34 -4.41 5.90 7.06
N SER A 35 -4.13 7.22 7.19
CA SER A 35 -2.77 7.74 7.39
C SER A 35 -2.13 7.11 8.62
N GLY A 36 -0.87 6.69 8.51
CA GLY A 36 -0.15 5.91 9.51
C GLY A 36 -0.42 4.40 9.47
N GLY A 37 -1.40 3.94 8.68
CA GLY A 37 -1.70 2.53 8.48
C GLY A 37 -0.61 1.80 7.69
N PRO A 38 -0.43 0.48 7.90
CA PRO A 38 0.53 -0.32 7.17
C PRO A 38 0.01 -0.65 5.76
N MET A 39 0.87 -0.46 4.76
CA MET A 39 0.68 -1.04 3.43
C MET A 39 1.40 -2.39 3.42
N ILE A 40 0.66 -3.47 3.18
CA ILE A 40 1.20 -4.84 3.15
C ILE A 40 1.42 -5.25 1.70
N SER A 41 2.61 -5.78 1.41
CA SER A 41 3.02 -6.25 0.09
C SER A 41 3.26 -7.76 0.12
N LEU A 42 2.83 -8.45 -0.94
CA LEU A 42 3.15 -9.85 -1.17
C LEU A 42 4.48 -9.91 -1.92
N LEU A 43 5.51 -10.48 -1.30
CA LEU A 43 6.86 -10.56 -1.85
C LEU A 43 7.26 -12.00 -2.12
N TRP A 44 8.10 -12.18 -3.14
CA TRP A 44 8.70 -13.45 -3.49
C TRP A 44 10.22 -13.36 -3.31
N SER A 45 10.79 -14.23 -2.47
CA SER A 45 12.24 -14.35 -2.29
C SER A 45 12.67 -15.81 -2.38
N GLY A 46 13.45 -16.13 -3.42
CA GLY A 46 13.85 -17.52 -3.70
C GLY A 46 12.65 -18.41 -4.01
N SER A 47 12.29 -19.30 -3.09
CA SER A 47 11.10 -20.18 -3.16
C SER A 47 10.03 -19.83 -2.11
N LEU A 48 10.19 -18.71 -1.40
CA LEU A 48 9.29 -18.28 -0.34
C LEU A 48 8.39 -17.14 -0.82
N LEU A 49 7.09 -17.34 -0.71
CA LEU A 49 6.06 -16.31 -0.82
C LEU A 49 5.67 -15.85 0.58
N TYR A 50 5.79 -14.55 0.86
CA TYR A 50 5.50 -14.01 2.20
C TYR A 50 4.93 -12.60 2.13
N TRP A 51 4.19 -12.24 3.18
CA TRP A 51 3.70 -10.89 3.39
C TRP A 51 4.74 -10.05 4.14
N ALA A 52 4.96 -8.83 3.68
CA ALA A 52 5.87 -7.87 4.31
C ALA A 52 5.23 -6.49 4.42
N LEU A 53 5.76 -5.66 5.30
CA LEU A 53 5.46 -4.23 5.32
C LEU A 53 6.09 -3.60 4.07
N GLY A 54 5.24 -3.19 3.12
CA GLY A 54 5.68 -2.46 1.93
C GLY A 54 5.85 -0.97 2.20
N GLY A 55 5.06 -0.40 3.11
CA GLY A 55 5.16 1.01 3.45
C GLY A 55 4.17 1.45 4.52
N VAL A 56 4.17 2.75 4.79
CA VAL A 56 3.23 3.42 5.71
C VAL A 56 2.43 4.43 4.91
N ILE A 57 1.10 4.32 4.97
CA ILE A 57 0.18 5.20 4.24
C ILE A 57 0.36 6.63 4.76
N SER A 58 0.59 7.58 3.86
CA SER A 58 0.59 9.02 4.18
C SER A 58 -0.73 9.67 3.81
N GLU A 59 -1.29 9.31 2.65
CA GLU A 59 -2.45 9.98 2.07
C GLU A 59 -3.42 9.01 1.39
N GLY A 60 -4.70 9.35 1.44
CA GLY A 60 -5.77 8.70 0.65
C GLY A 60 -6.54 9.77 -0.11
N TRP A 61 -6.81 9.52 -1.39
CA TRP A 61 -7.51 10.41 -2.31
C TRP A 61 -8.77 9.70 -2.84
N PRO A 62 -9.90 9.74 -2.11
CA PRO A 62 -11.09 8.93 -2.43
C PRO A 62 -11.65 9.20 -3.82
N THR A 63 -11.58 10.43 -4.30
CA THR A 63 -12.06 10.81 -5.63
C THR A 63 -11.25 10.20 -6.78
N LEU A 64 -10.02 9.76 -6.51
CA LEU A 64 -9.12 9.14 -7.47
C LEU A 64 -8.88 7.66 -7.16
N ASP A 65 -9.51 7.13 -6.10
CA ASP A 65 -9.25 5.80 -5.54
C ASP A 65 -7.73 5.54 -5.38
N LEU A 66 -7.00 6.55 -4.93
CA LEU A 66 -5.53 6.54 -4.86
C LEU A 66 -5.07 6.55 -3.41
N ILE A 67 -4.15 5.65 -3.08
CA ILE A 67 -3.43 5.60 -1.81
C ILE A 67 -1.96 5.91 -2.07
N ILE A 68 -1.40 6.80 -1.27
CA ILE A 68 0.03 7.13 -1.28
C ILE A 68 0.63 6.66 0.04
N ALA A 69 1.73 5.94 -0.05
CA ALA A 69 2.50 5.46 1.08
C ALA A 69 3.98 5.82 0.92
N HIS A 70 4.69 5.88 2.04
CA HIS A 70 6.14 5.96 2.07
C HIS A 70 6.70 4.54 2.25
N SER A 71 7.72 4.20 1.46
CA SER A 71 8.35 2.88 1.47
C SER A 71 8.84 2.52 2.86
N ALA A 72 8.66 1.25 3.25
CA ALA A 72 9.18 0.72 4.49
C ALA A 72 10.72 0.78 4.56
N ASP A 73 11.39 0.81 3.40
CA ASP A 73 12.85 0.99 3.32
C ASP A 73 13.31 2.38 3.84
N GLY A 74 12.39 3.36 3.88
CA GLY A 74 12.63 4.68 4.44
C GLY A 74 12.39 4.79 5.95
N ILE A 75 11.99 3.69 6.62
CA ILE A 75 11.82 3.66 8.08
C ILE A 75 13.19 3.66 8.75
N THR A 76 13.41 4.65 9.62
CA THR A 76 14.67 4.79 10.37
C THR A 76 14.72 3.83 11.55
N GLU A 77 15.90 3.68 12.17
CA GLU A 77 16.09 2.91 13.39
C GLU A 77 15.23 3.40 14.57
N LEU A 78 14.74 4.64 14.51
CA LEU A 78 13.84 5.21 15.51
C LEU A 78 12.35 4.89 15.24
N GLY A 79 12.05 4.13 14.19
CA GLY A 79 10.68 3.78 13.80
C GLY A 79 9.92 4.93 13.13
N THR A 80 10.63 5.97 12.67
CA THR A 80 10.02 7.11 11.96
C THR A 80 10.24 7.01 10.46
N VAL A 81 9.29 7.53 9.69
CA VAL A 81 9.37 7.60 8.23
C VAL A 81 9.88 8.99 7.81
N ARG A 82 10.75 9.05 6.80
CA ARG A 82 11.17 10.31 6.19
C ARG A 82 10.13 10.76 5.17
N PHE A 83 9.71 12.02 5.28
CA PHE A 83 8.69 12.66 4.43
C PHE A 83 9.31 13.72 3.53
#